data_AF-A0A7L3LRU4-F1
#
_entry.id   AF-A0A7L3LRU4-F1
#
_cell.length_a   1.000
_cell.length_b   1.000
_cell.length_c   1.000
_cell.angle_alpha   90.00
_cell.angle_beta   90.00
_cell.angle_gamma   90.00
#
_symmetry.space_group_name_H-M   'P 1'
#
loop_
_entity.id
_entity.type
_entity.pdbx_description
1 polymer ?
#
loop_
_entity_poly.entity_id
_entity_poly.type
_entity_poly.pdbx_seq_one_letter_code
_entity_poly.pdbx_strand_id
1 'polypeptide(L)'
;FSAGLATLRRSAEADIIRLRKYEVPIKRVARNLCLDPALIAAIMSQESRAGLLLDNGWNQDRRKYGLMQIARERYQPFGTWDSEEHINQCSNILVLAINEVRARYPNWTVDQQLR
;
A
#
# COMPACT_ATOMS: atom_id res chain seq x y z
N PHE A 1 -6.70 23.51 -0.98
CA PHE A 1 -6.70 22.18 -0.32
C PHE A 1 -7.87 21.26 -0.72
N SER A 2 -9.02 21.72 -1.24
CA SER A 2 -10.15 20.80 -1.58
C SER A 2 -9.99 20.04 -2.90
N ALA A 3 -9.20 20.55 -3.86
CA ALA A 3 -8.99 19.90 -5.16
C ALA A 3 -8.21 18.56 -5.05
N GLY A 4 -7.32 18.42 -4.07
CA GLY A 4 -6.53 17.19 -3.87
C GLY A 4 -7.36 16.02 -3.36
N LEU A 5 -8.17 16.25 -2.31
CA LEU A 5 -9.03 15.23 -1.70
C LEU A 5 -10.11 14.71 -2.67
N ALA A 6 -10.73 15.60 -3.45
CA ALA A 6 -11.73 15.21 -4.44
C ALA A 6 -11.13 14.35 -5.56
N THR A 7 -9.94 14.71 -6.06
CA THR A 7 -9.24 13.95 -7.09
C THR A 7 -8.74 12.60 -6.57
N LEU A 8 -8.24 12.54 -5.34
CA LEU A 8 -7.87 11.28 -4.66
C LEU A 8 -9.10 10.36 -4.52
N ARG A 9 -10.22 10.91 -4.07
CA ARG A 9 -11.46 10.15 -3.90
C ARG A 9 -11.98 9.60 -5.23
N ARG A 10 -12.02 10.40 -6.30
CA ARG A 10 -12.42 9.92 -7.64
C ARG A 10 -11.47 8.85 -8.18
N SER A 11 -10.16 8.99 -7.94
CA SER A 11 -9.17 8.02 -8.38
C SER A 11 -9.32 6.70 -7.62
N ALA A 12 -9.53 6.77 -6.29
CA ALA A 12 -9.80 5.61 -5.45
C ALA A 12 -11.13 4.93 -5.83
N GLU A 13 -12.17 5.70 -6.13
CA GLU A 13 -13.46 5.20 -6.62
C GLU A 13 -13.31 4.48 -7.97
N ALA A 14 -12.49 5.01 -8.89
CA ALA A 14 -12.19 4.35 -10.16
C ALA A 14 -11.39 3.04 -9.99
N ASP A 15 -10.65 2.91 -8.90
CA ASP A 15 -9.84 1.73 -8.61
C ASP A 15 -10.61 0.66 -7.82
N ILE A 16 -11.80 0.97 -7.28
CA ILE A 16 -12.58 0.05 -6.45
C ILE A 16 -12.88 -1.27 -7.14
N ILE A 17 -13.14 -1.24 -8.46
CA ILE A 17 -13.44 -2.43 -9.26
C ILE A 17 -12.22 -3.36 -9.30
N ARG A 18 -11.01 -2.81 -9.43
CA ARG A 18 -9.76 -3.58 -9.45
C ARG A 18 -9.41 -4.08 -8.05
N LEU A 19 -9.61 -3.24 -7.03
CA LEU A 19 -9.35 -3.58 -5.63
C LEU A 19 -10.24 -4.73 -5.13
N ARG A 20 -11.45 -4.92 -5.68
CA ARG A 20 -12.32 -6.07 -5.34
C ARG A 20 -11.63 -7.41 -5.54
N LYS A 21 -10.74 -7.56 -6.54
CA LYS A 21 -9.95 -8.78 -6.76
C LYS A 21 -9.09 -9.13 -5.53
N TYR A 22 -8.66 -8.12 -4.79
CA TYR A 22 -7.74 -8.24 -3.65
C TYR A 22 -8.43 -8.05 -2.30
N GLU A 23 -9.76 -7.94 -2.25
CA GLU A 23 -10.48 -7.64 -1.00
C GLU A 23 -10.21 -8.67 0.10
N VAL A 24 -10.29 -9.95 -0.24
CA VAL A 24 -10.04 -11.06 0.70
C VAL A 24 -8.60 -11.04 1.23
N PRO A 25 -7.55 -11.04 0.38
CA PRO A 25 -6.18 -11.01 0.87
C PRO A 25 -5.86 -9.72 1.65
N ILE A 26 -6.36 -8.56 1.22
CA ILE A 26 -6.21 -7.29 1.97
C ILE A 26 -6.80 -7.42 3.36
N LYS A 27 -8.03 -7.91 3.50
CA LYS A 27 -8.70 -8.07 4.81
C LYS A 27 -7.97 -9.05 5.72
N ARG A 28 -7.44 -10.15 5.17
CA ARG A 28 -6.68 -11.14 5.95
C ARG A 28 -5.38 -10.55 6.48
N VAL A 29 -4.58 -9.94 5.60
CA VAL A 29 -3.32 -9.30 5.98
C VAL A 29 -3.56 -8.17 6.98
N ALA A 30 -4.54 -7.30 6.73
CA ALA A 30 -4.90 -6.21 7.63
C ALA A 30 -5.26 -6.71 9.04
N ARG A 31 -6.09 -7.76 9.12
CA ARG A 31 -6.48 -8.38 10.39
C ARG A 31 -5.26 -8.96 11.13
N ASN A 32 -4.37 -9.64 10.42
CA ASN A 32 -3.18 -10.24 11.02
C ASN A 32 -2.19 -9.20 11.57
N LEU A 33 -2.15 -8.02 10.96
CA LEU A 33 -1.22 -6.94 11.31
C LEU A 33 -1.86 -5.79 12.10
N CYS A 34 -3.13 -5.94 12.51
CA CYS A 34 -3.91 -4.88 13.18
C CYS A 34 -3.91 -3.54 12.41
N LEU A 35 -3.97 -3.60 11.07
CA LEU A 35 -4.10 -2.44 10.19
C LEU A 35 -5.55 -2.25 9.74
N ASP A 36 -5.91 -1.03 9.33
CA ASP A 36 -7.15 -0.80 8.60
C ASP A 36 -7.01 -1.35 7.17
N PRO A 37 -7.89 -2.26 6.70
CA PRO A 37 -7.92 -2.70 5.31
C PRO A 37 -7.96 -1.55 4.29
N ALA A 38 -8.63 -0.44 4.63
CA ALA A 38 -8.71 0.74 3.78
C ALA A 38 -7.34 1.42 3.59
N LEU A 39 -6.43 1.36 4.58
CA LEU A 39 -5.09 1.89 4.46
C LEU A 39 -4.28 1.12 3.41
N ILE A 40 -4.31 -0.21 3.47
CA ILE A 40 -3.61 -1.06 2.49
C ILE A 40 -4.19 -0.83 1.09
N ALA A 41 -5.52 -0.82 0.96
CA ALA A 41 -6.19 -0.56 -0.31
C ALA A 41 -5.86 0.83 -0.89
N ALA A 42 -5.78 1.86 -0.05
CA ALA A 42 -5.39 3.21 -0.45
C ALA A 42 -3.95 3.26 -0.98
N ILE A 43 -3.01 2.61 -0.29
CA ILE A 43 -1.61 2.51 -0.76
C ILE A 43 -1.54 1.78 -2.11
N MET A 44 -2.25 0.66 -2.27
CA MET A 44 -2.29 -0.07 -3.54
C MET A 44 -2.87 0.77 -4.69
N SER A 45 -3.93 1.55 -4.43
CA SER A 45 -4.49 2.49 -5.42
C SER A 45 -3.48 3.58 -5.76
N GLN A 46 -2.84 4.18 -4.77
CA GLN A 46 -1.91 5.30 -4.98
C GLN A 46 -0.60 4.87 -5.65
N GLU A 47 -0.07 3.69 -5.35
CA GLU A 47 1.22 3.23 -5.87
C GLU A 47 1.13 2.58 -7.24
N SER A 48 0.08 1.79 -7.50
CA SER A 48 0.00 1.00 -8.74
C SER A 48 -1.35 1.09 -9.46
N ARG A 49 -2.29 1.90 -8.95
CA ARG A 49 -3.70 1.89 -9.41
C ARG A 49 -4.28 0.47 -9.37
N ALA A 50 -3.99 -0.25 -8.28
CA ALA A 50 -4.30 -1.66 -8.08
C ALA A 50 -3.79 -2.57 -9.22
N GLY A 51 -2.57 -2.32 -9.69
CA GLY A 51 -1.89 -3.07 -10.73
C GLY A 51 -2.04 -2.54 -12.15
N LEU A 52 -2.87 -1.52 -12.40
CA LEU A 52 -3.09 -0.97 -13.74
C LEU A 52 -1.82 -0.35 -14.35
N LEU A 53 -0.93 0.21 -13.54
CA LEU A 53 0.30 0.87 -14.01
C LEU A 53 1.49 -0.09 -14.17
N LEU A 54 1.29 -1.40 -13.94
CA LEU A 54 2.37 -2.36 -13.84
C LEU A 54 2.54 -3.18 -15.12
N ASP A 55 3.79 -3.42 -15.49
CA ASP A 55 4.19 -4.39 -16.50
C ASP A 55 4.83 -5.60 -15.82
N ASN A 56 4.12 -6.73 -15.80
CA ASN A 56 4.50 -7.95 -15.08
C ASN A 56 4.96 -7.69 -13.64
N GLY A 57 4.23 -6.82 -12.93
CA GLY A 57 4.53 -6.44 -11.55
C GLY A 57 5.55 -5.32 -11.37
N TRP A 58 6.19 -4.83 -12.42
CA TRP A 58 7.18 -3.76 -12.34
C TRP A 58 6.59 -2.42 -12.75
N ASN A 59 7.09 -1.33 -12.16
CA ASN A 59 6.90 -0.01 -12.72
C ASN A 59 7.72 0.18 -14.01
N GLN A 60 7.46 1.29 -14.72
CA GLN A 60 8.13 1.64 -15.98
C GLN A 60 9.67 1.58 -15.88
N ASP A 61 10.24 2.09 -14.78
CA ASP A 61 11.68 2.12 -14.57
C ASP A 61 12.28 0.79 -14.04
N ARG A 62 11.44 -0.24 -13.79
CA ARG A 62 11.81 -1.53 -13.20
C ARG A 62 12.57 -1.44 -11.87
N ARG A 63 12.26 -0.42 -11.07
CA ARG A 63 12.86 -0.17 -9.74
C ARG A 63 11.97 -0.62 -8.59
N LYS A 64 10.65 -0.57 -8.80
CA LYS A 64 9.65 -0.91 -7.78
C LYS A 64 8.80 -2.10 -8.25
N TYR A 65 8.43 -2.96 -7.31
CA TYR A 65 7.74 -4.22 -7.59
C TYR A 65 6.42 -4.36 -6.82
N GLY A 66 5.42 -4.88 -7.51
CA GLY A 66 4.13 -5.35 -7.02
C GLY A 66 3.12 -4.28 -6.65
N LEU A 67 1.96 -4.73 -6.15
CA LEU A 67 0.79 -3.88 -5.91
C LEU A 67 1.06 -2.68 -5.01
N MET A 68 2.00 -2.82 -4.06
CA MET A 68 2.41 -1.78 -3.12
C MET A 68 3.81 -1.21 -3.39
N GLN A 69 4.41 -1.57 -4.55
CA GLN A 69 5.59 -0.90 -5.11
C GLN A 69 6.82 -0.81 -4.19
N ILE A 70 7.28 -1.96 -3.69
CA ILE A 70 8.52 -2.02 -2.90
C ILE A 70 9.76 -1.80 -3.78
N ALA A 71 10.69 -0.97 -3.30
CA ALA A 71 11.94 -0.70 -4.00
C ALA A 71 12.88 -1.90 -3.91
N ARG A 72 13.25 -2.48 -5.06
CA ARG A 72 14.12 -3.67 -5.13
C ARG A 72 15.52 -3.47 -4.53
N GLU A 73 15.97 -2.22 -4.48
CA GLU A 73 17.28 -1.85 -3.92
C GLU A 73 17.28 -1.93 -2.39
N ARG A 74 16.11 -1.86 -1.75
CA ARG A 74 15.96 -1.90 -0.29
C ARG A 74 15.41 -3.22 0.22
N TYR A 75 14.54 -3.86 -0.55
CA TYR A 75 13.85 -5.07 -0.15
C TYR A 75 13.92 -6.10 -1.27
N GLN A 76 14.20 -7.36 -0.92
CA GLN A 76 14.05 -8.49 -1.84
C GLN A 76 12.55 -8.83 -1.94
N PRO A 77 11.90 -8.69 -3.10
CA PRO A 77 10.50 -9.04 -3.23
C PRO A 77 10.24 -10.53 -3.02
N PHE A 78 9.16 -10.84 -2.31
CA PHE A 78 8.70 -12.21 -2.06
C PHE A 78 7.29 -12.44 -2.60
N GLY A 79 7.04 -13.64 -3.14
CA GLY A 79 5.78 -13.98 -3.81
C GLY A 79 5.64 -13.37 -5.20
N THR A 80 4.49 -13.61 -5.86
CA THR A 80 4.15 -12.91 -7.10
C THR A 80 3.67 -11.49 -6.80
N TRP A 81 3.84 -10.60 -7.76
CA TRP A 81 3.56 -9.16 -7.62
C TRP A 81 2.15 -8.81 -7.14
N ASP A 82 1.18 -9.71 -7.34
CA ASP A 82 -0.23 -9.58 -6.95
C ASP A 82 -0.71 -10.58 -5.88
N SER A 83 0.22 -11.31 -5.25
CA SER A 83 -0.08 -12.35 -4.24
C SER A 83 -0.41 -11.79 -2.85
N GLU A 84 -1.06 -12.62 -2.03
CA GLU A 84 -1.28 -12.31 -0.60
C GLU A 84 0.05 -12.21 0.15
N GLU A 85 1.03 -13.03 -0.20
CA GLU A 85 2.39 -13.02 0.34
C GLU A 85 3.08 -11.67 0.09
N HIS A 86 2.94 -11.12 -1.12
CA HIS A 86 3.47 -9.80 -1.45
C HIS A 86 2.77 -8.69 -0.64
N ILE A 87 1.44 -8.73 -0.55
CA ILE A 87 0.66 -7.76 0.26
C ILE A 87 1.09 -7.84 1.73
N ASN A 88 1.30 -9.06 2.26
CA ASN A 88 1.77 -9.28 3.62
C ASN A 88 3.18 -8.72 3.86
N GLN A 89 4.12 -8.97 2.93
CA GLN A 89 5.47 -8.42 3.03
C GLN A 89 5.46 -6.90 3.10
N CYS A 90 4.75 -6.26 2.17
CA CYS A 90 4.67 -4.80 2.09
C CYS A 90 4.00 -4.20 3.33
N SER A 91 2.95 -4.85 3.84
CA SER A 91 2.24 -4.40 5.03
C SER A 91 3.08 -4.54 6.30
N ASN A 92 3.93 -5.57 6.41
CA ASN A 92 4.90 -5.67 7.52
C ASN A 92 5.93 -4.53 7.48
N ILE A 93 6.45 -4.20 6.30
CA ILE A 93 7.37 -3.05 6.12
C ILE A 93 6.68 -1.75 6.55
N LEU A 94 5.40 -1.57 6.19
CA LEU A 94 4.61 -0.42 6.61
C LEU A 94 4.45 -0.33 8.13
N VAL A 95 4.13 -1.44 8.80
CA VAL A 95 4.02 -1.48 10.27
C VAL A 95 5.35 -1.09 10.92
N LEU A 96 6.47 -1.62 10.42
CA LEU A 96 7.80 -1.27 10.93
C LEU A 96 8.08 0.24 10.77
N ALA A 97 7.77 0.81 9.61
CA ALA A 97 7.95 2.24 9.36
C ALA A 97 7.07 3.10 10.29
N ILE A 98 5.80 2.74 10.49
CA ILE A 98 4.89 3.45 11.41
C ILE A 98 5.43 3.39 12.85
N ASN A 99 5.92 2.23 13.27
CA ASN A 99 6.48 2.05 14.61
C ASN A 99 7.78 2.85 14.80
N GLU A 100 8.62 2.94 13.77
CA GLU A 100 9.83 3.77 13.81
C GLU A 100 9.50 5.26 13.94
N VAL A 101 8.51 5.74 13.17
CA VAL A 101 8.02 7.13 13.28
C VAL A 101 7.46 7.40 14.68
N ARG A 102 6.66 6.48 15.23
CA ARG A 102 6.13 6.56 16.60
C ARG A 102 7.23 6.65 17.65
N ALA A 103 8.26 5.82 17.52
CA ALA A 103 9.39 5.80 18.45
C ALA A 103 10.21 7.10 18.37
N ARG A 104 10.38 7.66 17.18
CA ARG A 104 11.12 8.91 16.97
C ARG A 104 10.34 10.16 17.38
N TYR A 105 9.01 10.14 17.27
CA TYR A 105 8.13 11.25 17.61
C TYR A 105 6.99 10.83 18.57
N PRO A 106 7.31 10.49 19.82
CA PRO A 106 6.34 9.94 20.77
C PRO A 106 5.21 10.91 21.15
N ASN A 107 5.43 12.22 20.94
CA ASN A 107 4.46 13.27 21.25
C ASN A 107 3.55 13.66 20.06
N TRP A 108 3.70 13.02 18.90
CA TRP A 108 2.85 13.30 17.73
C TRP A 108 1.52 12.55 17.79
N THR A 109 0.43 13.22 17.39
CA THR A 109 -0.87 12.57 17.24
C THR A 109 -0.85 11.62 16.03
N VAL A 110 -1.78 10.64 15.99
CA VAL A 110 -1.87 9.65 14.89
C VAL A 110 -1.96 10.33 13.51
N ASP A 111 -2.71 11.44 13.40
CA ASP A 111 -2.83 12.22 12.16
C ASP A 111 -1.52 12.89 11.71
N GLN A 112 -0.62 13.23 12.65
CA GLN A 112 0.69 13.78 12.32
C GLN A 112 1.67 12.69 11.89
N GLN A 113 1.45 11.44 12.31
CA GLN A 113 2.26 10.29 11.91
C GLN A 113 1.90 9.74 10.53
N LEU A 114 0.72 10.08 10.01
CA LEU A 114 0.20 9.64 8.71
C LEU A 114 0.27 10.72 7.61
N ARG A 115 0.85 11.90 7.91
CA ARG A 115 1.11 12.99 6.97
C ARG A 115 2.47 12.87 6.31
#